data_AF-A0A7R9QRR3-F1
#
_entry.id   AF-A0A7R9QRR3-F1
#
_cell.length_a   1.000
_cell.length_b   1.000
_cell.length_c   1.000
_cell.angle_alpha   90.00
_cell.angle_beta   90.00
_cell.angle_gamma   90.00
#
_symmetry.space_group_name_H-M   'P 1'
#
loop_
_entity.id
_entity.type
_entity.pdbx_description
1 polymer ?
#
loop_
_entity_poly.entity_id
_entity_poly.type
_entity_poly.pdbx_seq_one_letter_code
_entity_poly.pdbx_strand_id
1 'polypeptide(L)'
;MAKGKTIDMSDVWADPIVILIWGVLPISVPIYLWNEPFLRAFYGNFFRYVMSLHQAWLVNSAAHLFGNRPYDSQIQPCENILVQYLSIGEGYHNYHHTYPWDYSASEYGWKDNFNIATAFIDLFAQLGLAYDRKTVAKHIIKKRMAKTG
;
A
#
# COMPACT_ATOMS: atom_id res chain seq x y z
N MET A 1 -10.29 5.92 20.73
CA MET A 1 -10.20 7.21 19.99
C MET A 1 -9.42 8.32 20.72
N ALA A 2 -9.28 8.31 22.05
CA ALA A 2 -8.59 9.40 22.77
C ALA A 2 -7.11 9.61 22.37
N LYS A 3 -6.34 8.53 22.18
CA LYS A 3 -4.92 8.61 21.77
C LYS A 3 -4.70 9.12 20.34
N GLY A 4 -5.67 8.94 19.45
CA GLY A 4 -5.54 9.41 18.06
C GLY A 4 -5.54 10.94 17.97
N LYS A 5 -6.22 11.62 18.90
CA LYS A 5 -6.29 13.09 18.94
C LYS A 5 -4.98 13.77 19.33
N THR A 6 -3.99 13.00 19.82
CA THR A 6 -2.68 13.54 20.21
C THR A 6 -1.64 13.41 19.09
N ILE A 7 -2.01 12.87 17.94
CA ILE A 7 -1.13 12.76 16.77
C ILE A 7 -1.17 14.09 16.02
N ASP A 8 0.00 14.63 15.68
CA ASP A 8 0.12 15.80 14.82
C ASP A 8 -0.31 15.43 13.39
N MET A 9 -1.25 16.22 12.85
CA MET A 9 -1.84 16.04 11.51
C MET A 9 -1.72 17.32 10.68
N SER A 10 -0.93 18.30 11.15
CA SER A 10 -0.84 19.64 10.54
C SER A 10 -0.35 19.61 9.09
N ASP A 11 0.51 18.64 8.75
CA ASP A 11 0.98 18.36 7.40
C ASP A 11 -0.16 17.92 6.46
N VAL A 12 -1.02 17.00 6.92
CA VAL A 12 -2.16 16.50 6.13
C VAL A 12 -3.22 17.58 5.92
N TRP A 13 -3.52 18.38 6.94
CA TRP A 13 -4.53 19.45 6.83
C TRP A 13 -4.08 20.63 5.96
N ALA A 14 -2.77 20.82 5.82
CA ALA A 14 -2.20 21.85 4.95
C ALA A 14 -2.23 21.46 3.46
N ASP A 15 -2.41 20.17 3.14
CA ASP A 15 -2.45 19.69 1.76
C ASP A 15 -3.84 19.95 1.13
N PRO A 16 -3.93 20.75 0.05
CA PRO A 16 -5.20 21.06 -0.60
C PRO A 16 -5.80 19.89 -1.41
N ILE A 17 -5.05 18.80 -1.62
CA ILE A 17 -5.43 17.69 -2.51
C ILE A 17 -5.97 16.51 -1.68
N VAL A 18 -7.16 16.69 -1.10
CA VAL A 18 -7.95 15.57 -0.57
C VAL A 18 -9.24 15.47 -1.40
N ILE A 19 -9.16 14.79 -2.55
CA ILE A 19 -10.30 14.62 -3.45
C ILE A 19 -10.75 13.17 -3.49
N LEU A 20 -12.04 12.96 -3.27
CA LEU A 20 -12.68 11.64 -3.24
C LEU A 20 -13.31 11.33 -4.61
N ILE A 21 -12.69 10.46 -5.42
CA ILE A 21 -13.12 10.11 -6.79
C ILE A 21 -13.35 8.59 -6.95
N TRP A 22 -14.19 7.97 -6.11
CA TRP A 22 -14.40 6.50 -6.17
C TRP A 22 -15.72 6.04 -6.81
N GLY A 23 -16.70 6.93 -6.97
CA GLY A 23 -18.08 6.57 -7.34
C GLY A 23 -18.52 7.08 -8.71
N VAL A 24 -18.68 8.39 -8.85
CA VAL A 24 -19.28 9.02 -10.05
C VAL A 24 -18.46 8.70 -11.32
N LEU A 25 -17.15 8.95 -11.27
CA LEU A 25 -16.25 8.79 -12.42
C LEU A 25 -16.21 7.35 -12.97
N PRO A 26 -15.97 6.30 -12.15
CA PRO A 26 -15.91 4.93 -12.69
C PRO A 26 -17.26 4.39 -13.18
N ILE A 27 -18.40 4.98 -12.76
CA ILE A 27 -19.72 4.65 -13.29
C ILE A 27 -19.98 5.40 -14.60
N SER A 28 -19.63 6.69 -14.67
CA SER A 28 -19.93 7.52 -15.84
C SER A 28 -19.07 7.17 -17.05
N VAL A 29 -17.78 6.88 -16.86
CA VAL A 29 -16.83 6.55 -17.95
C VAL A 29 -17.35 5.44 -18.87
N PRO A 30 -17.74 4.24 -18.38
CA PRO A 30 -18.21 3.18 -19.27
C PRO A 30 -19.51 3.51 -20.00
N ILE A 31 -20.40 4.26 -19.35
CA ILE A 31 -21.67 4.71 -19.94
C ILE A 31 -21.40 5.65 -21.12
N TYR A 32 -20.50 6.63 -20.96
CA TYR A 32 -20.26 7.64 -21.99
C TYR A 32 -19.24 7.24 -23.05
N LEU A 33 -18.23 6.42 -22.74
CA LEU A 33 -17.15 6.09 -23.69
C LEU A 33 -17.43 4.85 -24.54
N TRP A 34 -18.20 3.89 -24.03
CA TRP A 34 -18.53 2.67 -24.78
C TRP A 34 -19.98 2.20 -24.60
N ASN A 35 -20.87 3.11 -24.17
CA ASN A 35 -22.32 2.92 -24.13
C ASN A 35 -22.78 1.74 -23.25
N GLU A 36 -22.09 1.51 -22.13
CA GLU A 36 -22.47 0.47 -21.17
C GLU A 36 -23.82 0.80 -20.50
N PRO A 37 -24.76 -0.16 -20.37
CA PRO A 37 -25.98 0.05 -19.60
C PRO A 37 -25.71 0.44 -18.15
N PHE A 38 -26.46 1.42 -17.62
CA PHE A 38 -26.28 1.95 -16.27
C PHE A 38 -26.16 0.87 -15.19
N LEU A 39 -27.07 -0.11 -15.17
CA LEU A 39 -27.05 -1.16 -14.14
C LEU A 39 -25.77 -2.01 -14.20
N ARG A 40 -25.24 -2.30 -15.39
CA ARG A 40 -24.00 -3.07 -15.53
C ARG A 40 -22.80 -2.26 -15.05
N ALA A 41 -22.72 -0.99 -15.45
CA ALA A 41 -21.69 -0.07 -14.96
C ALA A 41 -21.74 0.08 -13.42
N PHE A 42 -22.96 0.21 -12.86
CA PHE A 42 -23.17 0.33 -11.41
C PHE A 42 -22.71 -0.93 -10.67
N TYR A 43 -23.20 -2.12 -11.03
CA TYR A 43 -22.81 -3.36 -10.37
C TYR A 43 -21.33 -3.70 -10.58
N GLY A 44 -20.78 -3.39 -11.76
CA GLY A 44 -19.35 -3.53 -12.02
C GLY A 44 -18.51 -2.66 -11.09
N ASN A 45 -18.86 -1.38 -10.91
CA ASN A 45 -18.14 -0.50 -9.99
C ASN A 45 -18.33 -0.92 -8.52
N PHE A 46 -19.53 -1.36 -8.13
CA PHE A 46 -19.78 -1.86 -6.78
C PHE A 46 -18.93 -3.10 -6.47
N PHE A 47 -18.90 -4.07 -7.38
CA PHE A 47 -18.05 -5.26 -7.25
C PHE A 47 -16.57 -4.88 -7.16
N ARG A 48 -16.08 -4.02 -8.06
CA ARG A 48 -14.71 -3.49 -8.01
C ARG A 48 -14.38 -2.89 -6.65
N TYR A 49 -15.27 -2.04 -6.11
CA TYR A 49 -15.08 -1.39 -4.83
C TYR A 49 -15.03 -2.39 -3.67
N VAL A 50 -15.94 -3.36 -3.63
CA VAL A 50 -15.93 -4.44 -2.63
C VAL A 50 -14.64 -5.24 -2.70
N MET A 51 -14.15 -5.57 -3.91
CA MET A 51 -12.87 -6.28 -4.06
C MET A 51 -11.69 -5.44 -3.55
N SER A 52 -11.64 -4.14 -3.87
CA SER A 52 -10.61 -3.23 -3.35
C SER A 52 -10.62 -3.15 -1.82
N LEU A 53 -11.81 -3.15 -1.19
CA LEU A 53 -11.91 -3.19 0.28
C LEU A 53 -11.34 -4.49 0.85
N HIS A 54 -11.66 -5.64 0.26
CA HIS A 54 -11.11 -6.92 0.72
C HIS A 54 -9.59 -6.98 0.56
N GLN A 55 -9.03 -6.43 -0.51
CA GLN A 55 -7.58 -6.32 -0.69
C GLN A 55 -6.94 -5.49 0.44
N ALA A 56 -7.51 -4.33 0.76
CA ALA A 56 -7.03 -3.50 1.87
C ALA A 56 -7.17 -4.19 3.24
N TRP A 57 -8.27 -4.91 3.46
CA TRP A 57 -8.50 -5.64 4.71
C TRP A 57 -7.60 -6.87 4.87
N LEU A 58 -7.16 -7.51 3.78
CA LEU A 58 -6.18 -8.59 3.83
C LEU A 58 -4.85 -8.13 4.44
N VAL A 59 -4.40 -6.91 4.14
CA VAL A 59 -3.20 -6.32 4.76
C VAL A 59 -3.39 -6.20 6.27
N ASN A 60 -4.57 -5.77 6.73
CA ASN A 60 -4.87 -5.59 8.15
C ASN A 60 -5.19 -6.92 8.89
N SER A 61 -5.35 -8.02 8.18
CA SER A 61 -5.75 -9.33 8.75
C SER A 61 -4.73 -10.42 8.43
N ALA A 62 -4.74 -10.95 7.22
CA ALA A 62 -3.87 -12.03 6.80
C ALA A 62 -2.38 -11.68 6.98
N ALA A 63 -1.96 -10.43 6.68
CA ALA A 63 -0.57 -10.02 6.86
C ALA A 63 -0.17 -9.79 8.32
N HIS A 64 -1.10 -9.89 9.28
CA HIS A 64 -0.79 -9.89 10.72
C HIS A 64 -0.81 -11.29 11.34
N LEU A 65 -1.35 -12.28 10.63
CA LEU A 65 -1.59 -13.62 11.18
C LEU A 65 -0.76 -14.71 10.49
N PHE A 66 -0.56 -14.61 9.18
CA PHE A 66 0.00 -15.68 8.36
C PHE A 66 1.20 -15.18 7.59
N GLY A 67 2.37 -15.79 7.82
CA GLY A 67 3.62 -15.44 7.16
C GLY A 67 4.83 -15.61 8.07
N ASN A 68 5.99 -15.13 7.60
CA ASN A 68 7.22 -15.11 8.40
C ASN A 68 7.52 -13.67 8.90
N ARG A 69 8.46 -13.54 9.84
CA ARG A 69 8.81 -12.26 10.49
C ARG A 69 10.33 -12.05 10.52
N PRO A 70 10.97 -11.86 9.36
CA PRO A 70 12.44 -11.92 9.26
C PRO A 70 13.15 -10.68 9.80
N TYR A 71 12.45 -9.57 10.03
CA TYR A 71 13.04 -8.31 10.50
C TYR A 71 12.77 -8.06 11.98
N ASP A 72 11.54 -8.33 12.43
CA ASP A 72 11.15 -8.21 13.83
C ASP A 72 10.08 -9.24 14.21
N SER A 73 10.50 -10.30 14.90
CA SER A 73 9.66 -11.37 15.43
C SER A 73 8.89 -10.98 16.71
N GLN A 74 9.16 -9.81 17.29
CA GLN A 74 8.48 -9.31 18.49
C GLN A 74 7.16 -8.58 18.17
N ILE A 75 6.94 -8.22 16.90
CA ILE A 75 5.70 -7.60 16.41
C ILE A 75 4.83 -8.62 15.67
N GLN A 76 3.52 -8.37 15.57
CA GLN A 76 2.59 -9.26 14.87
C GLN A 76 2.68 -9.28 13.32
N PRO A 77 2.93 -8.16 12.62
CA PRO A 77 3.02 -8.10 11.15
C PRO A 77 3.98 -9.14 10.57
N CYS A 78 3.58 -9.74 9.46
CA CYS A 78 4.29 -10.80 8.74
C CYS A 78 4.50 -10.43 7.27
N GLU A 79 5.51 -11.04 6.66
CA GLU A 79 5.61 -11.08 5.20
C GLU A 79 4.65 -12.15 4.65
N ASN A 80 3.78 -11.77 3.72
CA ASN A 80 2.82 -12.67 3.13
C ASN A 80 2.75 -12.48 1.60
N ILE A 81 3.26 -13.46 0.87
CA ILE A 81 3.33 -13.42 -0.60
C ILE A 81 1.94 -13.35 -1.26
N LEU A 82 0.92 -14.00 -0.71
CA LEU A 82 -0.43 -13.92 -1.27
C LEU A 82 -0.99 -12.50 -1.11
N VAL A 83 -0.81 -11.91 0.08
CA VAL A 83 -1.22 -10.52 0.31
C VAL A 83 -0.44 -9.59 -0.61
N GLN A 84 0.87 -9.80 -0.80
CA GLN A 84 1.68 -9.00 -1.71
C GLN A 84 1.08 -8.92 -3.12
N TYR A 85 0.73 -10.06 -3.72
CA TYR A 85 0.09 -10.09 -5.05
C TYR A 85 -1.29 -9.44 -5.07
N LEU A 86 -2.11 -9.70 -4.04
CA LEU A 86 -3.49 -9.20 -3.98
C LEU A 86 -3.58 -7.71 -3.63
N SER A 87 -2.57 -7.16 -2.97
CA SER A 87 -2.52 -5.76 -2.51
C SER A 87 -1.51 -4.90 -3.26
N ILE A 88 -1.02 -5.36 -4.43
CA ILE A 88 -0.20 -4.54 -5.34
C ILE A 88 1.19 -4.17 -4.75
N GLY A 89 1.64 -4.90 -3.71
CA GLY A 89 2.97 -4.71 -3.09
C GLY A 89 2.98 -4.63 -1.57
N GLU A 90 1.82 -4.49 -0.92
CA GLU A 90 1.71 -4.23 0.53
C GLU A 90 1.87 -5.47 1.43
N GLY A 91 2.33 -6.60 0.87
CA GLY A 91 2.49 -7.86 1.59
C GLY A 91 3.77 -7.98 2.42
N TYR A 92 4.73 -7.07 2.27
CA TYR A 92 5.97 -7.02 3.06
C TYR A 92 5.74 -6.36 4.43
N HIS A 93 4.75 -6.86 5.17
CA HIS A 93 4.19 -6.13 6.31
C HIS A 93 5.10 -6.15 7.55
N ASN A 94 5.95 -7.17 7.72
CA ASN A 94 6.96 -7.18 8.78
C ASN A 94 8.02 -6.10 8.53
N TYR A 95 8.49 -5.97 7.28
CA TYR A 95 9.40 -4.90 6.87
C TYR A 95 8.76 -3.53 7.06
N HIS A 96 7.54 -3.34 6.53
CA HIS A 96 6.82 -2.07 6.59
C HIS A 96 6.64 -1.55 8.03
N HIS A 97 6.23 -2.41 8.96
CA HIS A 97 6.11 -2.01 10.38
C HIS A 97 7.45 -1.81 11.07
N THR A 98 8.51 -2.47 10.61
CA THR A 98 9.87 -2.27 11.15
C THR A 98 10.47 -0.95 10.65
N TYR A 99 10.15 -0.55 9.42
CA TYR A 99 10.68 0.64 8.75
C TYR A 99 9.58 1.46 8.05
N PRO A 100 8.68 2.10 8.83
CA PRO A 100 7.49 2.78 8.27
C PRO A 100 7.82 4.00 7.40
N TRP A 101 9.08 4.45 7.38
CA TRP A 101 9.54 5.59 6.58
C TRP A 101 10.18 5.19 5.24
N ASP A 102 10.33 3.90 4.95
CA ASP A 102 10.86 3.42 3.67
C ASP A 102 9.77 3.56 2.59
N TYR A 103 10.08 4.27 1.51
CA TYR A 103 9.11 4.54 0.44
C TYR A 103 8.64 3.28 -0.30
N SER A 104 9.45 2.22 -0.31
CA SER A 104 9.17 0.99 -1.05
C SER A 104 8.28 0.04 -0.25
N ALA A 105 8.17 0.25 1.07
CA ALA A 105 7.57 -0.68 2.02
C ALA A 105 8.11 -2.13 1.94
N SER A 106 9.25 -2.36 1.26
CA SER A 106 9.92 -3.65 1.12
C SER A 106 11.43 -3.48 0.99
N GLU A 107 12.21 -4.50 1.39
CA GLU A 107 13.68 -4.49 1.22
C GLU A 107 14.10 -4.49 -0.27
N TYR A 108 13.30 -5.12 -1.12
CA TYR A 108 13.73 -5.57 -2.44
C TYR A 108 13.24 -4.70 -3.61
N GLY A 109 12.41 -3.68 -3.35
CA GLY A 109 11.79 -2.90 -4.42
C GLY A 109 10.91 -3.75 -5.35
N TRP A 110 10.84 -3.35 -6.63
CA TRP A 110 9.98 -3.97 -7.64
C TRP A 110 10.71 -4.82 -8.69
N LYS A 111 12.05 -4.73 -8.78
CA LYS A 111 12.82 -5.44 -9.81
C LYS A 111 12.91 -6.94 -9.54
N ASP A 112 13.03 -7.29 -8.27
CA ASP A 112 13.21 -8.66 -7.82
C ASP A 112 11.93 -9.23 -7.18
N ASN A 113 10.85 -8.45 -7.10
CA ASN A 113 9.62 -8.80 -6.39
C ASN A 113 8.37 -8.09 -6.94
N PHE A 114 7.20 -8.66 -6.68
CA PHE A 114 5.93 -8.06 -7.09
C PHE A 114 5.58 -6.87 -6.18
N ASN A 115 6.04 -5.68 -6.56
CA ASN A 115 5.71 -4.42 -5.87
C ASN A 115 5.44 -3.33 -6.91
N ILE A 116 4.21 -3.34 -7.44
CA ILE A 116 3.78 -2.41 -8.50
C ILE A 116 3.74 -0.97 -7.96
N ALA A 117 3.41 -0.77 -6.67
CA ALA A 117 3.43 0.55 -6.05
C ALA A 117 4.81 1.21 -6.14
N THR A 118 5.88 0.47 -5.82
CA THR A 118 7.25 0.99 -5.94
C THR A 118 7.63 1.26 -7.40
N ALA A 119 7.25 0.38 -8.34
CA ALA A 119 7.49 0.61 -9.76
C ALA A 119 6.81 1.91 -10.26
N PHE A 120 5.58 2.17 -9.80
CA PHE A 120 4.84 3.38 -10.13
C PHE A 120 5.56 4.63 -9.57
N ILE A 121 5.99 4.62 -8.31
CA ILE A 121 6.74 5.74 -7.73
C ILE A 121 8.06 5.95 -8.47
N ASP A 122 8.78 4.89 -8.81
CA ASP A 122 10.04 4.95 -9.55
C ASP A 122 9.88 5.53 -10.95
N LEU A 123 8.78 5.19 -11.65
CA LEU A 123 8.45 5.80 -12.94
C LEU A 123 8.25 7.31 -12.79
N PHE A 124 7.50 7.75 -11.78
CA PHE A 124 7.27 9.17 -11.53
C PHE A 124 8.56 9.89 -11.11
N ALA A 125 9.46 9.20 -10.41
CA ALA A 125 10.76 9.74 -10.09
C ALA A 125 11.65 9.91 -11.34
N GLN A 126 11.59 8.99 -12.30
CA GLN A 126 12.27 9.13 -13.59
C GLN A 126 11.72 10.32 -14.41
N LEU A 127 10.44 10.60 -14.28
CA LEU A 127 9.79 11.75 -14.91
C LEU A 127 10.03 13.09 -14.16
N GLY A 128 10.73 13.06 -13.01
CA GLY A 128 10.94 14.23 -12.16
C GLY A 128 9.71 14.69 -11.37
N LEU A 129 8.65 13.87 -11.33
CA LEU A 129 7.40 14.15 -10.62
C LEU A 129 7.43 13.68 -9.16
N ALA A 130 8.36 12.78 -8.81
CA ALA A 130 8.61 12.33 -7.45
C ALA A 130 10.11 12.44 -7.13
N TYR A 131 10.43 12.84 -5.90
CA TYR A 131 11.80 13.00 -5.43
C TYR A 131 11.89 12.67 -3.93
N ASP A 132 13.07 12.75 -3.33
CA ASP A 132 13.33 12.45 -1.91
C ASP A 132 12.81 11.09 -1.40
N ARG A 133 12.81 10.08 -2.27
CA ARG A 133 12.49 8.68 -1.92
C ARG A 133 13.45 8.19 -0.84
N LYS A 134 12.93 7.90 0.35
CA LYS A 134 13.72 7.42 1.49
C LYS A 134 13.82 5.90 1.47
N THR A 135 15.03 5.36 1.60
CA THR A 135 15.29 3.92 1.70
C THR A 135 16.14 3.59 2.91
N VAL A 136 15.94 2.39 3.47
CA VAL A 136 16.75 1.91 4.60
C VAL A 136 18.08 1.36 4.09
N ALA A 137 19.17 1.75 4.74
CA ALA A 137 20.50 1.23 4.40
C ALA A 137 20.62 -0.26 4.77
N LYS A 138 21.20 -1.07 3.87
CA LYS A 138 21.34 -2.54 4.04
C LYS A 138 21.98 -2.97 5.37
N HIS A 139 22.94 -2.19 5.89
CA HIS A 139 23.59 -2.51 7.16
C HIS A 139 22.64 -2.35 8.37
N ILE A 140 21.67 -1.42 8.30
CA ILE A 140 20.63 -1.23 9.30
C ILE A 140 19.68 -2.43 9.27
N ILE A 141 19.25 -2.85 8.08
CA ILE A 141 18.40 -4.03 7.87
C ILE A 141 19.05 -5.26 8.50
N LYS A 142 20.29 -5.60 8.09
CA LYS A 142 21.03 -6.75 8.62
C LYS A 142 21.19 -6.71 10.14
N LYS A 143 21.47 -5.52 10.70
CA LYS A 143 21.62 -5.35 12.16
C LYS A 143 20.31 -5.60 12.89
N ARG A 144 19.17 -5.19 12.33
CA ARG A 144 17.85 -5.44 12.92
C ARG A 144 17.47 -6.91 12.84
N MET A 145 17.63 -7.54 11.68
CA MET A 145 17.40 -8.98 11.50
C MET A 145 18.23 -9.82 12.50
N ALA A 146 19.50 -9.48 12.69
CA ALA A 146 20.35 -10.18 13.67
C ALA A 146 19.93 -9.97 15.14
N LYS A 147 19.18 -8.90 15.43
CA LYS A 147 18.77 -8.54 16.80
C LYS A 147 17.37 -9.06 17.14
N THR A 148 16.43 -8.95 16.20
CA THR A 148 15.01 -9.19 16.41
C THR A 148 14.35 -10.04 15.35
N GLY A 149 15.07 -10.46 14.30
CA GLY A 149 14.51 -11.31 13.24
C GLY A 149 14.22 -12.74 13.69
#